data_AF-A0A2D8INZ1-F1
#
_entry.id   AF-A0A2D8INZ1-F1
#
_cell.length_a   1.000
_cell.length_b   1.000
_cell.length_c   1.000
_cell.angle_alpha   90.00
_cell.angle_beta   90.00
_cell.angle_gamma   90.00
#
_symmetry.space_group_name_H-M   'P 1'
#
loop_
_entity.id
_entity.type
_entity.pdbx_description
1 polymer ?
#
loop_
_entity_poly.entity_id
_entity_poly.type
_entity_poly.pdbx_seq_one_letter_code
_entity_poly.pdbx_strand_id
1 'polypeptide(L)'
;MARTASPPREEQHPPLSVLRTQAVILILSTVLYATAEQLYAAAGGPVPLLLAVVAGALFGLLLSLLVHEWSHYAGARLAAGQILPVTRRRLFVFNWDFTHNGPRQFMAMSYAGTAGSLLTLVLLVLLLSPPSPGGAAAIAASAGSLAFAAVIEWPVLLRVHRGAPPLEALQGIGRNTLLIAAAVSALVLLLVARSYLPLLH
;
A
#
# COMPACT_ATOMS: atom_id res chain seq x y z
N MET A 1 46.40 14.49 13.83
CA MET A 1 44.94 14.34 13.87
C MET A 1 44.51 13.55 12.63
N ALA A 2 44.27 12.25 12.76
CA ALA A 2 43.76 11.45 11.67
C ALA A 2 42.28 11.81 11.44
N ARG A 3 41.93 12.28 10.25
CA ARG A 3 40.53 12.36 9.82
C ARG A 3 40.05 10.92 9.71
N THR A 4 39.23 10.48 10.66
CA THR A 4 38.46 9.25 10.51
C THR A 4 37.59 9.43 9.27
N ALA A 5 37.85 8.62 8.24
CA ALA A 5 36.98 8.54 7.08
C ALA A 5 35.56 8.27 7.59
N SER A 6 34.60 9.08 7.17
CA SER A 6 33.19 8.80 7.41
C SER A 6 32.93 7.37 6.91
N PRO A 7 32.23 6.52 7.68
CA PRO A 7 31.87 5.19 7.21
C PRO A 7 31.22 5.31 5.82
N PRO A 8 31.46 4.34 4.91
CA PRO A 8 30.86 4.38 3.59
C PRO A 8 29.36 4.55 3.76
N ARG A 9 28.76 5.53 3.07
CA ARG A 9 27.31 5.72 3.09
C ARG A 9 26.69 4.40 2.66
N GLU A 10 26.07 3.72 3.62
CA GLU A 10 25.26 2.53 3.37
C GLU A 10 24.25 2.87 2.27
N GLU A 11 24.01 1.94 1.34
CA GLU A 11 23.21 2.20 0.14
C GLU A 11 21.85 2.82 0.49
N GLN A 12 21.61 4.06 0.04
CA GLN A 12 20.35 4.77 0.22
C GLN A 12 19.31 4.38 -0.83
N HIS A 13 19.26 3.09 -1.18
CA HIS A 13 18.37 2.54 -2.19
C HIS A 13 17.84 1.16 -1.75
N PRO A 14 16.60 0.81 -2.13
CA PRO A 14 16.07 -0.52 -1.89
C PRO A 14 16.95 -1.56 -2.59
N PRO A 15 17.21 -2.72 -1.96
CA PRO A 15 18.01 -3.76 -2.59
C PRO A 15 17.28 -4.34 -3.81
N LEU A 16 18.03 -4.70 -4.87
CA LEU A 16 17.48 -5.29 -6.09
C LEU A 16 16.58 -6.52 -5.83
N SER A 17 16.87 -7.26 -4.76
CA SER A 17 16.07 -8.41 -4.34
C SER A 17 14.64 -8.04 -3.94
N VAL A 18 14.43 -6.89 -3.29
CA VAL A 18 13.10 -6.37 -2.93
C VAL A 18 12.35 -5.97 -4.18
N LEU A 19 12.97 -5.19 -5.06
CA LEU A 19 12.37 -4.79 -6.34
C LEU A 19 11.95 -6.02 -7.15
N ARG A 20 12.82 -7.02 -7.29
CA ARG A 20 12.53 -8.25 -8.03
C ARG A 20 11.35 -9.02 -7.42
N THR A 21 11.34 -9.21 -6.10
CA THR A 21 10.25 -9.93 -5.43
C THR A 21 8.92 -9.21 -5.62
N GLN A 22 8.88 -7.89 -5.46
CA GLN A 22 7.66 -7.10 -5.60
C GLN A 22 7.18 -7.07 -7.06
N ALA A 23 8.09 -6.97 -8.03
CA ALA A 23 7.76 -7.07 -9.45
C ALA A 23 7.12 -8.43 -9.79
N VAL A 24 7.69 -9.53 -9.27
CA VAL A 24 7.11 -10.87 -9.46
C VAL A 24 5.72 -10.98 -8.82
N ILE A 25 5.53 -10.48 -7.59
CA ILE A 25 4.23 -10.47 -6.92
C ILE A 25 3.20 -9.71 -7.77
N LEU A 26 3.56 -8.52 -8.24
CA LEU A 26 2.66 -7.70 -9.05
C LEU A 26 2.30 -8.41 -10.36
N ILE A 27 3.30 -8.88 -11.11
CA ILE A 27 3.09 -9.60 -12.38
C ILE A 27 2.18 -10.82 -12.17
N LEU A 28 2.47 -11.66 -11.17
CA LEU A 28 1.66 -12.85 -10.89
C LEU A 28 0.23 -12.49 -10.50
N SER A 29 0.04 -11.46 -9.66
CA SER A 29 -1.30 -11.01 -9.28
C SER A 29 -2.09 -10.46 -10.46
N THR A 30 -1.46 -9.70 -11.36
CA THR A 30 -2.07 -9.16 -12.58
C THR A 30 -2.45 -10.28 -13.54
N VAL A 31 -1.56 -11.25 -13.78
CA VAL A 31 -1.82 -12.40 -14.65
C VAL A 31 -2.95 -13.26 -14.09
N LEU A 32 -2.95 -13.51 -12.76
CA LEU A 32 -4.01 -14.26 -12.09
C LEU A 32 -5.37 -13.57 -12.24
N TYR A 33 -5.42 -12.26 -11.99
CA TYR A 33 -6.63 -11.45 -12.18
C TYR A 33 -7.12 -11.51 -13.63
N ALA A 34 -6.27 -11.20 -14.60
CA ALA A 34 -6.63 -11.19 -16.01
C ALA A 34 -7.09 -12.57 -16.52
N THR A 35 -6.50 -13.65 -16.01
CA THR A 35 -6.89 -15.02 -16.37
C THR A 35 -8.23 -15.40 -15.76
N ALA A 36 -8.48 -15.05 -14.49
CA ALA A 36 -9.73 -15.34 -13.82
C ALA A 36 -10.91 -14.56 -14.44
N GLU A 37 -10.68 -13.31 -14.83
CA GLU A 37 -11.64 -12.50 -15.58
C GLU A 37 -12.00 -13.12 -16.93
N GLN A 38 -11.00 -13.55 -17.70
CA GLN A 38 -11.23 -14.23 -18.98
C GLN A 38 -12.00 -15.53 -18.81
N LEU A 39 -11.68 -16.31 -17.77
CA LEU A 39 -12.41 -17.54 -17.46
C LEU A 39 -13.88 -17.26 -17.11
N TYR A 40 -14.15 -16.24 -16.29
CA TYR A 40 -15.51 -15.85 -15.96
C TYR A 40 -16.28 -15.35 -17.19
N ALA A 41 -15.65 -14.53 -18.04
CA ALA A 41 -16.26 -14.05 -19.27
C ALA A 41 -16.59 -15.18 -20.26
N ALA A 42 -15.76 -16.22 -20.33
CA ALA A 42 -15.95 -17.34 -21.26
C ALA A 42 -16.94 -18.40 -20.74
N ALA A 43 -16.85 -18.76 -19.45
CA ALA A 43 -17.59 -19.88 -18.88
C ALA A 43 -18.80 -19.46 -18.03
N GLY A 44 -18.79 -18.25 -17.47
CA GLY A 44 -19.78 -17.81 -16.49
C GLY A 44 -19.85 -18.71 -15.25
N GLY A 45 -20.93 -18.60 -14.49
CA GLY A 45 -21.22 -19.50 -13.37
C GLY A 45 -20.48 -19.17 -12.06
N PRO A 46 -20.83 -19.89 -10.97
CA PRO A 46 -20.44 -19.50 -9.61
C PRO A 46 -18.96 -19.70 -9.31
N VAL A 47 -18.32 -20.73 -9.87
CA VAL A 47 -16.90 -21.01 -9.61
C VAL A 47 -15.98 -20.01 -10.32
N PRO A 48 -16.11 -19.75 -11.64
CA PRO A 48 -15.37 -18.68 -12.29
C PRO A 48 -15.63 -17.30 -11.70
N LEU A 49 -16.88 -17.01 -11.28
CA LEU A 49 -17.20 -15.78 -10.56
C LEU A 49 -16.40 -15.63 -9.26
N LEU A 50 -16.38 -16.68 -8.43
CA LEU A 50 -15.61 -16.68 -7.18
C LEU A 50 -14.11 -16.46 -7.45
N LEU A 51 -13.56 -17.13 -8.47
CA LEU A 51 -12.16 -16.96 -8.86
C LEU A 51 -11.87 -15.52 -9.32
N ALA A 52 -12.72 -14.93 -10.15
CA ALA A 52 -12.58 -13.55 -10.61
C ALA A 52 -12.62 -12.56 -9.43
N VAL A 53 -13.57 -12.72 -8.51
CA VAL A 53 -13.69 -11.88 -7.30
C VAL A 53 -12.46 -12.00 -6.40
N VAL A 54 -12.00 -13.22 -6.10
CA VAL A 54 -10.83 -13.44 -5.23
C VAL A 54 -9.56 -12.91 -5.91
N ALA A 55 -9.36 -13.21 -7.18
CA ALA A 55 -8.19 -12.74 -7.93
C ALA A 55 -8.17 -11.22 -8.06
N GLY A 56 -9.32 -10.60 -8.33
CA GLY A 56 -9.49 -9.15 -8.37
C GLY A 56 -9.18 -8.49 -7.04
N ALA A 57 -9.74 -9.01 -5.94
CA ALA A 57 -9.45 -8.50 -4.60
C ALA A 57 -7.95 -8.60 -4.25
N LEU A 58 -7.30 -9.73 -4.57
CA LEU A 58 -5.86 -9.91 -4.36
C LEU A 58 -5.04 -8.92 -5.19
N PHE A 59 -5.36 -8.75 -6.48
CA PHE A 59 -4.71 -7.79 -7.36
C PHE A 59 -4.84 -6.36 -6.85
N GLY A 60 -6.06 -5.91 -6.53
CA GLY A 60 -6.31 -4.55 -6.02
C GLY A 60 -5.61 -4.26 -4.69
N LEU A 61 -5.62 -5.23 -3.77
CA LEU A 61 -4.91 -5.12 -2.49
C LEU A 61 -3.40 -5.01 -2.68
N LEU A 62 -2.81 -5.92 -3.47
CA LEU A 62 -1.35 -5.98 -3.66
C LEU A 62 -0.84 -4.76 -4.44
N LEU A 63 -1.55 -4.34 -5.49
CA LEU A 63 -1.21 -3.14 -6.23
C LEU A 63 -1.22 -1.91 -5.32
N SER A 64 -2.31 -1.72 -4.56
CA SER A 64 -2.45 -0.60 -3.62
C SER A 64 -1.35 -0.58 -2.56
N LEU A 65 -1.03 -1.74 -1.96
CA LEU A 65 0.03 -1.85 -0.96
C LEU A 65 1.41 -1.53 -1.55
N LEU A 66 1.73 -2.07 -2.73
CA LEU A 66 3.03 -1.82 -3.36
C LEU A 66 3.18 -0.35 -3.75
N VAL A 67 2.16 0.25 -4.38
CA VAL A 67 2.20 1.67 -4.75
C VAL A 67 2.31 2.55 -3.51
N HIS A 68 1.62 2.21 -2.42
CA HIS A 68 1.73 2.92 -1.13
C HIS A 68 3.17 2.95 -0.61
N GLU A 69 3.82 1.79 -0.51
CA GLU A 69 5.19 1.66 -0.02
C GLU A 69 6.22 2.36 -0.92
N TRP A 70 6.06 2.23 -2.25
CA TRP A 70 6.91 2.95 -3.20
C TRP A 70 6.68 4.46 -3.18
N SER A 71 5.47 4.90 -2.84
CA SER A 71 5.18 6.33 -2.70
C SER A 71 5.77 6.89 -1.42
N HIS A 72 5.77 6.13 -0.31
CA HIS A 72 6.60 6.49 0.85
C HIS A 72 8.06 6.68 0.47
N TYR A 73 8.62 5.75 -0.31
CA TYR A 73 10.00 5.87 -0.75
C TYR A 73 10.21 7.12 -1.63
N ALA A 74 9.34 7.36 -2.60
CA ALA A 74 9.40 8.56 -3.44
C ALA A 74 9.32 9.85 -2.59
N GLY A 75 8.38 9.93 -1.65
CA GLY A 75 8.23 11.05 -0.73
C GLY A 75 9.46 11.27 0.15
N ALA A 76 10.04 10.18 0.67
CA ALA A 76 11.31 10.22 1.39
C ALA A 76 12.42 10.82 0.53
N ARG A 77 12.57 10.37 -0.72
CA ARG A 77 13.62 10.87 -1.63
C ARG A 77 13.40 12.35 -2.00
N LEU A 78 12.17 12.75 -2.30
CA LEU A 78 11.82 14.13 -2.62
C LEU A 78 12.06 15.09 -1.44
N ALA A 79 11.91 14.60 -0.20
CA ALA A 79 12.20 15.36 1.01
C ALA A 79 13.68 15.25 1.45
N ALA A 80 14.56 14.67 0.63
CA ALA A 80 15.96 14.37 0.96
C ALA A 80 16.11 13.59 2.29
N GLY A 81 15.14 12.72 2.58
CA GLY A 81 15.13 11.87 3.75
C GLY A 81 16.16 10.74 3.66
N GLN A 82 16.79 10.43 4.79
CA GLN A 82 17.71 9.32 4.94
C GLN A 82 16.95 8.01 5.18
N ILE A 83 17.40 6.94 4.55
CA ILE A 83 16.79 5.62 4.67
C ILE A 83 17.85 4.59 5.00
N LEU A 84 17.43 3.53 5.66
CA LEU A 84 18.25 2.39 6.02
C LEU A 84 17.81 1.17 5.19
N PRO A 85 18.73 0.24 4.87
CA PRO A 85 18.40 -0.97 4.13
C PRO A 85 17.43 -1.87 4.89
N VAL A 86 16.60 -2.60 4.14
CA VAL A 86 15.64 -3.56 4.70
C VAL A 86 16.34 -4.87 5.02
N THR A 87 16.35 -5.27 6.29
CA THR A 87 17.06 -6.48 6.72
C THR A 87 16.20 -7.75 6.70
N ARG A 88 14.86 -7.66 6.86
CA ARG A 88 13.99 -8.87 6.98
C ARG A 88 12.57 -8.79 6.41
N ARG A 89 12.03 -7.63 6.03
CA ARG A 89 10.61 -7.50 5.63
C ARG A 89 10.43 -7.18 4.15
N ARG A 90 10.10 -8.17 3.33
CA ARG A 90 10.11 -8.07 1.85
C ARG A 90 9.01 -7.20 1.21
N LEU A 91 7.98 -6.82 1.98
CA LEU A 91 6.92 -5.93 1.50
C LEU A 91 7.24 -4.44 1.70
N PHE A 92 8.06 -4.11 2.70
CA PHE A 92 8.54 -2.73 2.90
C PHE A 92 9.69 -2.44 1.95
N VAL A 93 9.71 -1.22 1.42
CA VAL A 93 10.72 -0.79 0.44
C VAL A 93 12.01 -0.31 1.14
N PHE A 94 11.90 0.28 2.32
CA PHE A 94 13.03 0.82 3.09
C PHE A 94 12.70 0.88 4.60
N ASN A 95 13.73 1.07 5.44
CA ASN A 95 13.58 1.44 6.85
C ASN A 95 13.82 2.94 7.02
N TRP A 96 13.03 3.63 7.84
CA TRP A 96 13.21 5.07 8.09
C TRP A 96 14.28 5.34 9.14
N ASP A 97 15.20 6.28 8.86
CA ASP A 97 16.19 6.73 9.84
C ASP A 97 15.61 7.83 10.74
N PHE A 98 15.19 7.48 11.96
CA PHE A 98 14.65 8.45 12.91
C PHE A 98 15.72 9.35 13.55
N THR A 99 17.01 9.05 13.38
CA THR A 99 18.11 9.83 13.96
C THR A 99 18.51 10.99 13.07
N HIS A 100 18.48 10.79 11.75
CA HIS A 100 18.92 11.80 10.78
C HIS A 100 17.79 12.52 10.04
N ASN A 101 16.53 12.14 10.29
CA ASN A 101 15.38 12.79 9.67
C ASN A 101 14.54 13.59 10.68
N GLY A 102 14.06 14.75 10.24
CA GLY A 102 13.15 15.60 11.02
C GLY A 102 11.66 15.33 10.74
N PRO A 103 10.76 15.96 11.54
CA PRO A 103 9.31 15.83 11.39
C PRO A 103 8.80 16.19 9.99
N ARG A 104 9.35 17.24 9.35
CA ARG A 104 8.93 17.64 7.98
C ARG A 104 9.16 16.53 6.96
N GLN A 105 10.32 15.86 7.04
CA GLN A 105 10.67 14.77 6.13
C GLN A 105 9.80 13.54 6.38
N PHE A 106 9.51 13.25 7.66
CA PHE A 106 8.57 12.20 8.04
C PHE A 106 7.17 12.47 7.47
N MET A 107 6.63 13.68 7.65
CA MET A 107 5.31 14.05 7.11
C MET A 107 5.27 13.96 5.58
N ALA A 108 6.31 14.43 4.88
CA ALA A 108 6.38 14.35 3.41
C ALA A 108 6.39 12.89 2.93
N MET A 109 7.19 12.03 3.57
CA MET A 109 7.21 10.59 3.30
C MET A 109 5.84 9.96 3.54
N SER A 110 5.19 10.26 4.67
CA SER A 110 3.91 9.67 5.02
C SER A 110 2.76 10.12 4.13
N TYR A 111 2.67 11.42 3.81
CA TYR A 111 1.65 11.93 2.90
C TYR A 111 1.78 11.33 1.49
N ALA A 112 3.01 11.06 1.04
CA ALA A 112 3.22 10.42 -0.25
C ALA A 112 2.62 9.01 -0.29
N GLY A 113 2.72 8.21 0.78
CA GLY A 113 2.06 6.89 0.86
C GLY A 113 0.55 6.98 0.70
N THR A 114 -0.10 7.90 1.43
CA THR A 114 -1.54 8.17 1.29
C THR A 114 -1.91 8.65 -0.12
N ALA A 115 -1.12 9.57 -0.71
CA ALA A 115 -1.35 10.06 -2.06
C ALA A 115 -1.24 8.95 -3.12
N GLY A 116 -0.27 8.04 -2.97
CA GLY A 116 -0.10 6.87 -3.84
C GLY A 116 -1.29 5.91 -3.78
N SER A 117 -1.80 5.63 -2.58
CA SER A 117 -3.00 4.80 -2.39
C SER A 117 -4.25 5.45 -3.00
N LEU A 118 -4.44 6.76 -2.79
CA LEU A 118 -5.55 7.51 -3.40
C LEU A 118 -5.47 7.50 -4.93
N LEU A 119 -4.28 7.75 -5.49
CA LEU A 119 -4.06 7.72 -6.93
C LEU A 119 -4.36 6.32 -7.49
N THR A 120 -3.94 5.26 -6.82
CA THR A 120 -4.22 3.88 -7.24
C THR A 120 -5.71 3.60 -7.25
N LEU A 121 -6.43 3.98 -6.19
CA LEU A 121 -7.88 3.81 -6.13
C LEU A 121 -8.58 4.55 -7.27
N VAL A 122 -8.22 5.82 -7.50
CA VAL A 122 -8.78 6.62 -8.59
C VAL A 122 -8.51 5.97 -9.96
N LEU A 123 -7.28 5.52 -10.21
CA LEU A 123 -6.92 4.86 -11.45
C LEU A 123 -7.68 3.54 -11.64
N LEU A 124 -7.83 2.72 -10.59
CA LEU A 124 -8.63 1.49 -10.67
C LEU A 124 -10.09 1.80 -10.99
N VAL A 125 -10.69 2.80 -10.36
CA VAL A 125 -12.07 3.24 -10.66
C VAL A 125 -12.20 3.68 -12.12
N LEU A 126 -11.27 4.49 -12.63
CA LEU A 126 -11.33 5.00 -14.00
C LEU A 126 -11.07 3.93 -15.05
N LEU A 127 -10.08 3.05 -14.83
CA LEU A 127 -9.64 2.06 -15.80
C LEU A 127 -10.52 0.80 -15.83
N LEU A 128 -11.23 0.52 -14.74
CA LEU A 128 -12.10 -0.65 -14.61
C LEU A 128 -13.58 -0.25 -14.64
N SER A 129 -13.94 0.86 -15.28
CA SER A 129 -15.35 1.27 -15.45
C SER A 129 -15.87 0.98 -16.86
N PRO A 130 -17.05 0.35 -17.03
CA PRO A 130 -17.84 -0.31 -15.98
C PRO A 130 -17.12 -1.56 -15.46
N PRO A 131 -17.23 -1.87 -14.16
CA PRO A 131 -16.46 -2.97 -13.59
C PRO A 131 -17.12 -4.31 -13.85
N SER A 132 -16.29 -5.29 -14.19
CA SER A 132 -16.61 -6.70 -13.99
C SER A 132 -16.60 -7.07 -12.50
N PRO A 133 -17.07 -8.28 -12.11
CA PRO A 133 -17.06 -8.68 -10.70
C PRO A 133 -15.68 -8.64 -10.03
N GLY A 134 -14.62 -9.12 -10.71
CA GLY A 134 -13.27 -9.01 -10.18
C GLY A 134 -12.73 -7.59 -10.23
N GLY A 135 -13.12 -6.79 -11.24
CA GLY A 135 -12.80 -5.35 -11.26
C GLY A 135 -13.39 -4.59 -10.07
N ALA A 136 -14.66 -4.85 -9.74
CA ALA A 136 -15.32 -4.31 -8.56
C ALA A 136 -14.63 -4.77 -7.27
N ALA A 137 -14.22 -6.03 -7.20
CA ALA A 137 -13.46 -6.57 -6.07
C ALA A 137 -12.08 -5.92 -5.93
N ALA A 138 -11.39 -5.63 -7.04
CA ALA A 138 -10.11 -4.94 -7.04
C ALA A 138 -10.23 -3.51 -6.51
N ILE A 139 -11.24 -2.76 -6.97
CA ILE A 139 -11.55 -1.41 -6.46
C ILE A 139 -11.86 -1.46 -4.96
N ALA A 140 -12.73 -2.38 -4.54
CA ALA A 140 -13.12 -2.54 -3.14
C ALA A 140 -11.93 -2.89 -2.23
N ALA A 141 -11.05 -3.79 -2.68
CA ALA A 141 -9.86 -4.16 -1.94
C ALA A 141 -8.83 -3.03 -1.84
N SER A 142 -8.66 -2.24 -2.90
CA SER A 142 -7.82 -1.03 -2.87
C SER A 142 -8.39 0.03 -1.90
N ALA A 143 -9.71 0.24 -1.90
CA ALA A 143 -10.35 1.15 -0.94
C ALA A 143 -10.18 0.66 0.52
N GLY A 144 -10.36 -0.65 0.75
CA GLY A 144 -10.09 -1.27 2.06
C GLY A 144 -8.63 -1.13 2.49
N SER A 145 -7.68 -1.28 1.57
CA SER A 145 -6.24 -1.08 1.82
C SER A 145 -5.92 0.36 2.23
N LEU A 146 -6.46 1.35 1.51
CA LEU A 146 -6.33 2.76 1.87
C LEU A 146 -6.93 3.05 3.26
N ALA A 147 -8.10 2.50 3.56
CA ALA A 147 -8.74 2.67 4.87
C ALA A 147 -7.91 2.04 6.00
N PHE A 148 -7.31 0.87 5.77
CA PHE A 148 -6.42 0.21 6.72
C PHE A 148 -5.22 1.09 7.07
N ALA A 149 -4.50 1.56 6.04
CA ALA A 149 -3.36 2.45 6.20
C ALA A 149 -3.76 3.74 6.92
N ALA A 150 -4.89 4.34 6.50
CA ALA A 150 -5.37 5.59 7.06
C ALA A 150 -5.67 5.52 8.57
N VAL A 151 -6.28 4.44 9.05
CA VAL A 151 -6.56 4.24 10.48
C VAL A 151 -5.28 4.15 11.31
N ILE A 152 -4.20 3.63 10.73
CA ILE A 152 -2.91 3.51 11.42
C ILE A 152 -2.13 4.82 11.35
N GLU A 153 -2.02 5.41 10.16
CA GLU A 153 -1.11 6.52 9.88
C GLU A 153 -1.65 7.88 10.31
N TRP A 154 -2.91 8.19 10.02
CA TRP A 154 -3.43 9.54 10.29
C TRP A 154 -3.38 9.94 11.77
N PRO A 155 -3.64 9.03 12.74
CA PRO A 155 -3.43 9.36 14.15
C PRO A 155 -1.97 9.65 14.49
N VAL A 156 -1.01 8.96 13.87
CA VAL A 156 0.43 9.23 14.04
C VAL A 156 0.77 10.59 13.45
N LEU A 157 0.33 10.87 12.23
CA LEU A 157 0.57 12.14 11.54
C LEU A 157 -0.01 13.32 12.30
N LEU A 158 -1.20 13.16 12.89
CA LEU A 158 -1.80 14.20 13.73
C LEU A 158 -0.94 14.50 14.97
N ARG A 159 -0.36 13.48 15.62
CA ARG A 159 0.55 13.67 16.76
C ARG A 159 1.83 14.39 16.33
N VAL A 160 2.44 13.98 15.22
CA VAL A 160 3.65 14.62 14.69
C VAL A 160 3.39 16.06 14.27
N HIS A 161 2.26 16.32 13.62
CA HIS A 161 1.83 17.66 13.26
C HIS A 161 1.64 18.57 14.49
N ARG A 162 1.22 18.00 15.62
CA ARG A 162 1.11 18.68 16.93
C ARG A 162 2.44 18.79 17.69
N GLY A 163 3.56 18.37 17.08
CA GLY A 163 4.90 18.53 17.63
C GLY A 163 5.50 17.30 18.29
N ALA A 164 4.81 16.15 18.32
CA ALA A 164 5.38 14.92 18.84
C ALA A 164 6.55 14.42 17.96
N PRO A 165 7.66 13.91 18.54
CA PRO A 165 8.69 13.23 17.79
C PRO A 165 8.12 12.04 16.99
N PRO A 166 8.52 11.83 15.71
CA PRO A 166 7.95 10.76 14.88
C PRO A 166 8.07 9.35 15.47
N LEU A 167 9.21 9.03 16.10
CA LEU A 167 9.42 7.72 16.71
C LEU A 167 8.46 7.49 17.88
N GLU A 168 8.30 8.50 18.75
CA GLU A 168 7.36 8.46 19.87
C GLU A 168 5.91 8.33 19.38
N ALA A 169 5.56 9.08 18.34
CA ALA A 169 4.23 9.01 17.75
C ALA A 169 3.87 7.61 17.22
N LEU A 170 4.85 6.77 16.85
CA LEU A 170 4.63 5.40 16.39
C LEU A 170 4.45 4.38 17.52
N GLN A 171 4.95 4.67 18.72
CA GLN A 171 4.93 3.72 19.85
C GLN A 171 3.50 3.33 20.31
N GLY A 172 2.50 4.13 19.95
CA GLY A 172 1.09 3.83 20.22
C GLY A 172 0.44 2.80 19.29
N ILE A 173 1.15 2.29 18.26
CA ILE A 173 0.61 1.27 17.36
C ILE A 173 0.75 -0.10 18.02
N GLY A 174 -0.37 -0.64 18.51
CA GLY A 174 -0.44 -1.98 19.11
C GLY A 174 -1.47 -2.88 18.44
N ARG A 175 -1.69 -4.06 19.01
CA ARG A 175 -2.65 -5.06 18.51
C ARG A 175 -4.05 -4.49 18.31
N ASN A 176 -4.55 -3.69 19.26
CA ASN A 176 -5.90 -3.13 19.17
C ASN A 176 -6.04 -2.16 17.99
N THR A 177 -5.02 -1.34 17.72
CA THR A 177 -4.99 -0.45 16.55
C THR A 177 -5.07 -1.26 15.26
N LEU A 178 -4.33 -2.37 15.17
CA LEU A 178 -4.36 -3.25 13.99
C LEU A 178 -5.72 -3.95 13.82
N LEU A 179 -6.35 -4.37 14.91
CA LEU A 179 -7.70 -4.97 14.86
C LEU A 179 -8.76 -3.97 14.41
N ILE A 180 -8.70 -2.73 14.92
CA ILE A 180 -9.60 -1.66 14.49
C ILE A 180 -9.35 -1.33 13.00
N ALA A 181 -8.09 -1.20 12.58
CA ALA A 181 -7.75 -0.97 11.19
C ALA A 181 -8.26 -2.08 10.27
N ALA A 182 -8.12 -3.34 10.68
CA ALA A 182 -8.66 -4.49 9.94
C ALA A 182 -10.20 -4.46 9.86
N ALA A 183 -10.88 -4.14 10.95
CA ALA A 183 -12.34 -4.05 10.98
C ALA A 183 -12.86 -2.91 10.07
N VAL A 184 -12.24 -1.74 10.13
CA VAL A 184 -12.58 -0.60 9.26
C VAL A 184 -12.28 -0.92 7.80
N SER A 185 -11.13 -1.56 7.52
CA SER A 185 -10.76 -2.02 6.18
C SER A 185 -11.81 -2.96 5.59
N ALA A 186 -12.23 -3.97 6.36
CA ALA A 186 -13.26 -4.91 5.95
C ALA A 186 -14.61 -4.22 5.71
N LEU A 187 -15.01 -3.30 6.59
CA LEU A 187 -16.24 -2.54 6.41
C LEU A 187 -16.21 -1.70 5.13
N VAL A 188 -15.14 -0.94 4.90
CA VAL A 188 -14.99 -0.12 3.69
C VAL A 188 -15.01 -0.97 2.43
N LEU A 189 -14.27 -2.08 2.42
CA LEU A 189 -14.27 -3.03 1.31
C LEU A 189 -15.69 -3.52 1.01
N LEU A 190 -16.42 -3.98 2.02
CA LEU A 190 -17.79 -4.49 1.84
C LEU A 190 -18.76 -3.41 1.35
N LEU A 191 -18.67 -2.18 1.86
CA LEU A 191 -19.50 -1.06 1.41
C LEU A 191 -19.22 -0.70 -0.05
N VAL A 192 -17.94 -0.63 -0.43
CA VAL A 192 -17.55 -0.35 -1.81
C VAL A 192 -17.99 -1.48 -2.74
N ALA A 193 -17.71 -2.74 -2.39
CA ALA A 193 -18.17 -3.90 -3.17
C ALA A 193 -19.70 -3.90 -3.33
N ARG A 194 -20.44 -3.58 -2.27
CA ARG A 194 -21.91 -3.48 -2.29
C ARG A 194 -22.41 -2.37 -3.23
N SER A 195 -21.68 -1.27 -3.35
CA SER A 195 -22.04 -0.16 -4.24
C SER A 195 -21.90 -0.52 -5.72
N TYR A 196 -21.06 -1.49 -6.05
CA TYR A 196 -20.86 -1.97 -7.42
C TYR A 196 -21.82 -3.10 -7.83
N LEU A 197 -22.47 -3.81 -6.90
CA LEU A 197 -23.43 -4.87 -7.24
C LEU A 197 -24.50 -4.47 -8.28
N PRO A 198 -25.13 -3.27 -8.21
CA PRO A 198 -26.12 -2.85 -9.20
C PRO A 198 -25.54 -2.57 -10.60
N LEU A 199 -24.21 -2.49 -10.72
CA LEU A 199 -23.49 -2.22 -11.97
C LEU A 199 -23.01 -3.50 -12.66
N LEU A 200 -23.19 -4.67 -12.04
CA LEU A 200 -22.73 -5.97 -12.55
C LEU A 200 -23.78 -6.68 -13.43
N HIS A 201 -24.68 -5.91 -14.07
CA HIS A 201 -25.79 -6.42 -14.89
C HIS A 201 -25.48 -6.34 -16.39
#